data_AF-A8ZSV1-F1
#
_entry.id   AF-A8ZSV1-F1
#
_cell.length_a   1.000
_cell.length_b   1.000
_cell.length_c   1.000
_cell.angle_alpha   90.00
_cell.angle_beta   90.00
_cell.angle_gamma   90.00
#
_symmetry.space_group_name_H-M   'P 1'
#
loop_
_entity.id
_entity.type
_entity.pdbx_description
1 polymer ?
#
loop_
_entity_poly.entity_id
_entity_poly.type
_entity_poly.pdbx_seq_one_letter_code
_entity_poly.pdbx_strand_id
1 'polypeptide(L)'
;MMKKKNRVLMLSVMVVVACVCLGGLYGLSTGADAAEDVSILQIDAMQPFAPLERPVVRFYHDTHTAAPSGQDCTVCHTADGFTFIEMPGDASARATMDAWHKACMDCHKGLVKKGEATGPMTCGECHPKGARKLLPEMPATGFYDAYHDFHMDALSGGCELCHHDYDPATGELYYAEGMETACIECHGDTADGDTPSVKDASHLSCIKCHLDMAVGPVACGECHQ
;
A
#
# COMPACT_ATOMS: atom_id res chain seq x y z
N MET A 1 -15.51 32.06 61.74
CA MET A 1 -14.48 32.10 60.66
C MET A 1 -14.43 30.83 59.78
N MET A 2 -15.48 29.98 59.72
CA MET A 2 -15.45 28.69 59.01
C MET A 2 -15.98 28.69 57.56
N LYS A 3 -16.59 29.78 57.07
CA LYS A 3 -17.22 29.81 55.72
C LYS A 3 -16.26 30.08 54.55
N LYS A 4 -15.08 30.68 54.79
CA LYS A 4 -14.13 31.04 53.71
C LYS A 4 -13.27 29.86 53.25
N LYS A 5 -12.83 28.97 54.17
CA LYS A 5 -11.97 27.82 53.81
C LYS A 5 -12.68 26.77 52.95
N ASN A 6 -13.97 26.48 53.23
CA ASN A 6 -14.73 25.52 52.41
C ASN A 6 -15.06 26.03 51.00
N ARG A 7 -15.18 27.35 50.80
CA ARG A 7 -15.39 27.93 49.48
C ARG A 7 -14.15 27.84 48.59
N VAL A 8 -12.96 28.04 49.16
CA VAL A 8 -11.69 27.90 48.42
C VAL A 8 -11.43 26.44 48.05
N LEU A 9 -11.70 25.50 48.95
CA LEU A 9 -11.53 24.07 48.67
C LEU A 9 -12.50 23.56 47.59
N MET A 10 -13.77 24.00 47.59
CA MET A 10 -14.75 23.62 46.55
C MET A 10 -14.42 24.19 45.17
N LEU A 11 -13.92 25.44 45.11
CA LEU A 11 -13.47 26.06 43.85
C LEU A 11 -12.22 25.36 43.29
N SER A 12 -11.32 24.89 44.15
CA SER A 12 -10.10 24.16 43.74
C SER A 12 -10.43 22.79 43.13
N VAL A 13 -11.39 22.07 43.71
CA VAL A 13 -11.83 20.75 43.20
C VAL A 13 -12.59 20.90 41.88
N MET A 14 -13.40 21.94 41.69
CA MET A 14 -14.09 22.20 40.42
C MET A 14 -13.13 22.57 39.28
N VAL A 15 -12.06 23.31 39.56
CA VAL A 15 -11.06 23.66 38.53
C VAL A 15 -10.25 22.43 38.10
N VAL A 16 -9.88 21.54 39.03
CA VAL A 16 -9.16 20.31 38.69
C VAL A 16 -10.05 19.33 37.91
N VAL A 17 -11.33 19.19 38.25
CA VAL A 17 -12.28 18.36 37.48
C VAL A 17 -12.53 18.93 36.09
N ALA A 18 -12.64 20.26 35.95
CA ALA A 18 -12.76 20.90 34.64
C ALA A 18 -11.51 20.71 33.76
N CYS A 19 -10.30 20.74 34.33
CA CYS A 19 -9.06 20.46 33.61
C CYS A 19 -8.93 18.98 33.19
N VAL A 20 -9.42 18.03 34.01
CA VAL A 20 -9.45 16.60 33.66
C VAL A 20 -10.49 16.31 32.56
N CYS A 21 -11.63 17.01 32.56
CA CYS A 21 -12.63 16.90 31.50
C CYS A 21 -12.19 17.58 30.19
N LEU A 22 -11.40 18.66 30.24
CA LEU A 22 -10.84 19.32 29.05
C LEU A 22 -9.61 18.59 28.48
N GLY A 23 -8.82 17.93 29.32
CA GLY A 23 -7.70 17.07 28.87
C GLY A 23 -8.15 15.79 28.16
N GLY A 24 -9.36 15.29 28.46
CA GLY A 24 -9.96 14.13 27.79
C GLY A 24 -10.52 14.40 26.40
N LEU A 25 -10.56 15.66 25.94
CA LEU A 25 -11.07 16.06 24.63
C LEU A 25 -9.99 16.21 23.55
N TYR A 26 -8.71 16.14 23.91
CA TYR A 26 -7.58 16.24 22.96
C TYR A 26 -7.10 14.89 22.40
N GLY A 27 -7.84 13.80 22.65
CA GLY A 27 -7.46 12.44 22.23
C GLY A 27 -8.43 11.75 21.27
N LEU A 28 -9.46 12.42 20.76
CA LEU A 28 -10.19 11.89 19.61
C LEU A 28 -9.52 12.39 18.35
N SER A 29 -8.57 11.60 17.84
CA SER A 29 -8.21 11.65 16.42
C SER A 29 -9.51 11.39 15.65
N THR A 30 -10.12 12.47 15.17
CA THR A 30 -11.14 12.38 14.13
C THR A 30 -10.53 11.56 13.01
N GLY A 31 -11.21 10.51 12.54
CA GLY A 31 -10.75 9.63 11.45
C GLY A 31 -10.67 10.32 10.08
N ALA A 32 -10.08 11.52 10.04
CA ALA A 32 -9.73 12.30 8.87
C ALA A 32 -8.36 11.89 8.30
N ASP A 33 -7.50 11.24 9.09
CA ASP A 33 -6.15 10.86 8.65
C ASP A 33 -6.11 9.62 7.72
N ALA A 34 -7.24 8.94 7.49
CA ALA A 34 -7.28 7.73 6.65
C ALA A 34 -7.43 8.01 5.14
N ALA A 35 -7.59 9.27 4.73
CA ALA A 35 -7.74 9.65 3.32
C ALA A 35 -6.42 10.12 2.67
N GLU A 36 -5.34 10.27 3.43
CA GLU A 36 -4.05 10.79 2.95
C GLU A 36 -2.94 9.72 2.91
N ASP A 37 -3.18 8.52 3.45
CA ASP A 37 -2.20 7.44 3.41
C ASP A 37 -2.25 6.68 2.07
N VAL A 38 -1.32 7.05 1.19
CA VAL A 38 -1.13 6.44 -0.14
C VAL A 38 -0.66 4.98 -0.09
N SER A 39 -0.27 4.48 1.08
CA SER A 39 0.10 3.06 1.26
C SER A 39 -1.12 2.14 1.44
N ILE A 40 -2.33 2.70 1.53
CA ILE A 40 -3.56 1.93 1.69
C ILE A 40 -4.00 1.31 0.36
N LEU A 41 -3.79 0.00 0.23
CA LEU A 41 -4.33 -0.82 -0.85
C LEU A 41 -5.72 -1.32 -0.48
N GLN A 42 -6.64 -1.34 -1.45
CA GLN A 42 -7.96 -1.93 -1.27
C GLN A 42 -7.99 -3.32 -1.87
N ILE A 43 -8.30 -4.33 -1.06
CA ILE A 43 -8.44 -5.70 -1.52
C ILE A 43 -9.92 -5.95 -1.84
N ASP A 44 -10.24 -5.92 -3.14
CA ASP A 44 -11.55 -6.20 -3.72
C ASP A 44 -11.54 -7.41 -4.68
N ALA A 45 -10.56 -8.32 -4.50
CA ALA A 45 -10.28 -9.47 -5.39
C ALA A 45 -11.48 -10.40 -5.67
N MET A 46 -12.53 -10.37 -4.85
CA MET A 46 -13.75 -11.16 -5.05
C MET A 46 -14.77 -10.49 -5.98
N GLN A 47 -14.64 -9.18 -6.23
CA GLN A 47 -15.60 -8.37 -6.98
C GLN A 47 -15.86 -8.85 -8.43
N PRO A 48 -14.89 -9.43 -9.17
CA PRO A 48 -15.16 -10.01 -10.48
C PRO A 48 -16.12 -11.20 -10.48
N PHE A 49 -16.26 -11.91 -9.35
CA PHE A 49 -17.07 -13.13 -9.26
C PHE A 49 -18.50 -12.88 -8.75
N ALA A 50 -18.67 -11.93 -7.82
CA ALA A 50 -19.95 -11.59 -7.22
C ALA A 50 -19.89 -10.23 -6.50
N PRO A 51 -21.04 -9.57 -6.23
CA PRO A 51 -21.09 -8.44 -5.32
C PRO A 51 -20.50 -8.77 -3.95
N LEU A 52 -19.72 -7.85 -3.38
CA LEU A 52 -19.06 -8.06 -2.09
C LEU A 52 -20.09 -8.10 -0.95
N GLU A 53 -20.06 -9.18 -0.15
CA GLU A 53 -20.93 -9.35 1.02
C GLU A 53 -20.48 -8.54 2.24
N ARG A 54 -19.21 -8.09 2.24
CA ARG A 54 -18.59 -7.31 3.31
C ARG A 54 -17.87 -6.09 2.73
N PRO A 55 -17.64 -5.04 3.54
CA PRO A 55 -16.74 -3.94 3.14
C PRO A 55 -15.39 -4.46 2.66
N VAL A 56 -14.77 -3.72 1.73
CA VAL A 56 -13.42 -4.03 1.23
C VAL A 56 -12.40 -4.01 2.37
N VAL A 57 -11.39 -4.87 2.28
CA VAL A 57 -10.28 -4.84 3.23
C VAL A 57 -9.35 -3.69 2.85
N ARG A 58 -8.95 -2.90 3.85
CA ARG A 58 -7.89 -1.89 3.71
C ARG A 58 -6.58 -2.50 4.19
N PHE A 59 -5.62 -2.59 3.29
CA PHE A 59 -4.30 -3.15 3.53
C PHE A 59 -3.26 -2.03 3.52
N TYR A 60 -2.61 -1.81 4.66
CA TYR A 60 -1.61 -0.76 4.84
C TYR A 60 -0.23 -1.31 4.46
N HIS A 61 0.19 -1.13 3.22
CA HIS A 61 1.36 -1.81 2.68
C HIS A 61 2.66 -1.42 3.40
N ASP A 62 2.90 -0.13 3.61
CA ASP A 62 4.11 0.38 4.28
C ASP A 62 4.16 -0.04 5.76
N THR A 63 3.00 -0.22 6.40
CA THR A 63 2.94 -0.77 7.77
C THR A 63 3.39 -2.24 7.81
N HIS A 64 3.06 -3.04 6.79
CA HIS A 64 3.47 -4.44 6.72
C HIS A 64 4.97 -4.56 6.41
N THR A 65 5.50 -3.76 5.49
CA THR A 65 6.94 -3.79 5.14
C THR A 65 7.82 -3.24 6.26
N ALA A 66 7.33 -2.28 7.06
CA ALA A 66 8.05 -1.76 8.23
C ALA A 66 7.98 -2.66 9.48
N ALA A 67 7.22 -3.77 9.45
CA ALA A 67 7.04 -4.62 10.62
C ALA A 67 8.39 -5.22 11.09
N PRO A 68 8.64 -5.33 12.41
CA PRO A 68 9.94 -5.75 12.97
C PRO A 68 10.39 -7.17 12.56
N SER A 69 9.48 -7.97 12.00
CA SER A 69 9.80 -9.27 11.43
C SER A 69 10.67 -9.19 10.18
N GLY A 70 10.98 -7.98 9.67
CA GLY A 70 12.04 -7.73 8.67
C GLY A 70 11.87 -8.60 7.43
N GLN A 71 10.63 -8.70 6.95
CA GLN A 71 10.27 -9.70 5.96
C GLN A 71 10.74 -9.27 4.57
N ASP A 72 11.51 -10.14 3.93
CA ASP A 72 11.77 -10.10 2.48
C ASP A 72 10.43 -9.97 1.73
N CYS A 73 10.41 -9.23 0.63
CA CYS A 73 9.26 -9.08 -0.27
C CYS A 73 8.66 -10.46 -0.62
N THR A 74 9.51 -11.50 -0.70
CA THR A 74 9.12 -12.89 -1.01
C THR A 74 8.26 -13.57 0.05
N VAL A 75 8.12 -13.00 1.24
CA VAL A 75 7.20 -13.51 2.26
C VAL A 75 5.74 -13.34 1.81
N CYS A 76 5.49 -12.33 0.98
CA CYS A 76 4.18 -12.02 0.45
C CYS A 76 4.14 -12.26 -1.07
N HIS A 77 5.12 -11.73 -1.81
CA HIS A 77 5.09 -11.73 -3.26
C HIS A 77 5.84 -12.92 -3.87
N THR A 78 5.41 -13.38 -5.05
CA THR A 78 6.20 -14.31 -5.84
C THR A 78 7.50 -13.65 -6.33
N ALA A 79 8.54 -14.43 -6.64
CA ALA A 79 9.85 -13.85 -7.02
C ALA A 79 9.82 -13.12 -8.37
N ASP A 80 8.90 -13.51 -9.26
CA ASP A 80 8.83 -13.02 -10.65
C ASP A 80 7.91 -11.80 -10.80
N GLY A 81 7.43 -11.21 -9.70
CA GLY A 81 6.61 -10.01 -9.73
C GLY A 81 6.01 -9.63 -8.37
N PHE A 82 5.00 -8.76 -8.37
CA PHE A 82 4.31 -8.35 -7.14
C PHE A 82 3.03 -9.17 -6.86
N THR A 83 2.95 -10.40 -7.35
CA THR A 83 1.79 -11.27 -7.11
C THR A 83 1.77 -11.76 -5.68
N PHE A 84 0.77 -11.38 -4.89
CA PHE A 84 0.62 -11.82 -3.49
C PHE A 84 -0.03 -13.20 -3.35
N ILE A 85 -1.06 -13.49 -4.15
CA ILE A 85 -1.76 -14.78 -4.15
C ILE A 85 -1.97 -15.19 -5.59
N GLU A 86 -1.41 -16.34 -5.97
CA GLU A 86 -1.70 -16.97 -7.25
C GLU A 86 -3.09 -17.60 -7.21
N MET A 87 -3.98 -17.10 -8.07
CA MET A 87 -5.34 -17.60 -8.17
C MET A 87 -5.40 -18.82 -9.10
N PRO A 88 -6.06 -19.93 -8.68
CA PRO A 88 -6.28 -21.07 -9.56
C PRO A 88 -7.07 -20.69 -10.81
N GLY A 89 -6.86 -21.39 -11.93
CA GLY A 89 -7.60 -21.16 -13.18
C GLY A 89 -9.11 -21.41 -13.08
N ASP A 90 -9.58 -22.15 -12.08
CA ASP A 90 -10.99 -22.37 -11.72
C ASP A 90 -11.46 -21.52 -10.53
N ALA A 91 -10.79 -20.38 -10.30
CA ALA A 91 -11.12 -19.46 -9.21
C ALA A 91 -12.62 -19.13 -9.14
N SER A 92 -13.12 -19.07 -7.91
CA SER A 92 -14.48 -18.67 -7.57
C SER A 92 -14.44 -17.69 -6.40
N ALA A 93 -15.53 -16.94 -6.16
CA ALA A 93 -15.63 -16.03 -5.01
C ALA A 93 -15.23 -16.73 -3.70
N ARG A 94 -15.67 -17.98 -3.49
CA ARG A 94 -15.34 -18.78 -2.31
C ARG A 94 -13.86 -19.13 -2.25
N ALA A 95 -13.30 -19.66 -3.33
CA ALA A 95 -11.89 -20.05 -3.38
C ALA A 95 -10.97 -18.83 -3.16
N THR A 96 -11.27 -17.70 -3.79
CA THR A 96 -10.57 -16.42 -3.58
C THR A 96 -10.61 -16.00 -2.13
N MET A 97 -11.79 -15.95 -1.53
CA MET A 97 -11.94 -15.60 -0.11
C MET A 97 -11.11 -16.51 0.80
N ASP A 98 -11.18 -17.83 0.58
CA ASP A 98 -10.46 -18.81 1.40
C ASP A 98 -8.94 -18.64 1.27
N ALA A 99 -8.43 -18.37 0.07
CA ALA A 99 -7.02 -18.10 -0.16
C ALA A 99 -6.53 -16.84 0.57
N TRP A 100 -7.27 -15.73 0.46
CA TRP A 100 -6.95 -14.47 1.14
C TRP A 100 -7.00 -14.60 2.66
N HIS A 101 -8.06 -15.21 3.21
CA HIS A 101 -8.13 -15.46 4.66
C HIS A 101 -6.98 -16.34 5.13
N LYS A 102 -6.63 -17.39 4.38
CA LYS A 102 -5.53 -18.27 4.75
C LYS A 102 -4.20 -17.52 4.77
N ALA A 103 -3.86 -16.79 3.70
CA ALA A 103 -2.60 -16.05 3.60
C ALA A 103 -2.42 -15.05 4.75
N CYS A 104 -3.41 -14.19 4.99
CA CYS A 104 -3.32 -13.18 6.04
C CYS A 104 -3.35 -13.79 7.45
N MET A 105 -4.31 -14.68 7.71
CA MET A 105 -4.53 -15.19 9.06
C MET A 105 -3.44 -16.16 9.50
N ASP A 106 -2.83 -16.94 8.60
CA ASP A 106 -1.78 -17.88 8.99
C ASP A 106 -0.53 -17.14 9.49
N CYS A 107 -0.14 -16.04 8.82
CA CYS A 107 0.94 -15.19 9.29
C CYS A 107 0.61 -14.56 10.65
N HIS A 108 -0.55 -13.90 10.78
CA HIS A 108 -0.95 -13.25 12.02
C HIS A 108 -1.07 -14.25 13.19
N LYS A 109 -1.65 -15.45 12.97
CA LYS A 109 -1.67 -16.52 13.99
C LYS A 109 -0.27 -16.94 14.40
N GLY A 110 0.68 -16.98 13.46
CA GLY A 110 2.08 -17.27 13.70
C GLY A 110 2.71 -16.26 14.65
N LEU A 111 2.48 -14.97 14.42
CA LEU A 111 3.00 -13.88 15.26
C LEU A 111 2.40 -13.91 16.68
N VAL A 112 1.09 -14.15 16.80
CA VAL A 112 0.43 -14.34 18.11
C VAL A 112 1.10 -15.46 18.91
N LYS A 113 1.40 -16.61 18.28
CA LYS A 113 2.06 -17.75 18.96
C LYS A 113 3.48 -17.41 19.44
N LYS A 114 4.15 -16.48 18.77
CA LYS A 114 5.49 -16.00 19.15
C LYS A 114 5.45 -14.88 20.19
N GLY A 115 4.26 -14.37 20.53
CA GLY A 115 4.09 -13.21 21.43
C GLY A 115 4.51 -11.89 20.77
N GLU A 116 4.54 -11.84 19.44
CA GLU A 116 4.91 -10.66 18.67
C GLU A 116 3.68 -9.78 18.39
N ALA A 117 3.91 -8.49 18.09
CA ALA A 117 2.87 -7.63 17.58
C ALA A 117 2.36 -8.17 16.24
N THR A 118 1.05 -8.09 16.01
CA THR A 118 0.38 -8.68 14.85
C THR A 118 -0.80 -7.84 14.40
N GLY A 119 -1.19 -8.02 13.15
CA GLY A 119 -2.40 -7.43 12.59
C GLY A 119 -3.69 -8.08 13.07
N PRO A 120 -4.84 -7.59 12.57
CA PRO A 120 -6.17 -7.98 13.00
C PRO A 120 -6.48 -9.46 12.76
N MET A 121 -7.34 -10.02 13.62
CA MET A 121 -7.70 -11.44 13.61
C MET A 121 -9.22 -11.67 13.67
N THR A 122 -10.00 -10.60 13.67
CA THR A 122 -11.46 -10.67 13.68
C THR A 122 -12.05 -10.03 12.42
N CYS A 123 -13.26 -10.46 12.04
CA CYS A 123 -13.88 -10.04 10.79
C CYS A 123 -14.04 -8.52 10.66
N GLY A 124 -14.41 -7.84 11.76
CA GLY A 124 -14.73 -6.41 11.73
C GLY A 124 -13.52 -5.49 11.71
N GLU A 125 -12.35 -6.00 12.10
CA GLU A 125 -11.10 -5.25 12.03
C GLU A 125 -10.51 -5.30 10.62
N CYS A 126 -10.63 -6.44 9.92
CA CYS A 126 -10.24 -6.55 8.51
C CYS A 126 -11.29 -5.95 7.55
N HIS A 127 -12.58 -6.12 7.85
CA HIS A 127 -13.70 -5.57 7.08
C HIS A 127 -14.43 -4.47 7.86
N PRO A 128 -13.80 -3.30 8.05
CA PRO A 128 -14.39 -2.23 8.85
C PRO A 128 -15.70 -1.72 8.25
N LYS A 129 -16.69 -1.51 9.11
CA LYS A 129 -17.99 -0.96 8.70
C LYS A 129 -17.79 0.39 8.00
N GLY A 130 -18.45 0.56 6.85
CA GLY A 130 -18.38 1.81 6.09
C GLY A 130 -17.09 1.99 5.28
N ALA A 131 -16.18 1.01 5.25
CA ALA A 131 -15.12 0.99 4.26
C ALA A 131 -15.71 0.77 2.87
N ARG A 132 -16.01 1.88 2.19
CA ARG A 132 -16.28 1.90 0.76
C ARG A 132 -14.94 1.93 0.01
N LYS A 133 -15.00 1.64 -1.29
CA LYS A 133 -13.89 1.94 -2.20
C LYS A 133 -13.48 3.40 -2.00
N LEU A 134 -12.33 3.62 -1.38
CA LEU A 134 -11.71 4.92 -1.28
C LEU A 134 -10.85 4.94 -2.53
N LEU A 135 -11.23 5.76 -3.49
CA LEU A 135 -10.35 6.14 -4.57
C LEU A 135 -9.74 7.47 -4.14
N PRO A 136 -8.76 7.53 -3.19
CA PRO A 136 -7.89 8.69 -3.24
C PRO A 136 -7.27 8.66 -4.64
N GLU A 137 -7.35 9.77 -5.37
CA GLU A 137 -6.51 9.94 -6.55
C GLU A 137 -5.07 9.83 -6.03
N MET A 138 -4.43 8.69 -6.29
CA MET A 138 -3.01 8.55 -6.04
C MET A 138 -2.33 9.62 -6.88
N PRO A 139 -1.55 10.53 -6.28
CA PRO A 139 -0.78 11.49 -7.05
C PRO A 139 0.06 10.73 -8.08
N ALA A 140 -0.09 11.10 -9.35
CA ALA A 140 0.72 10.50 -10.40
C ALA A 140 2.19 10.81 -10.09
N THR A 141 2.97 9.77 -9.88
CA THR A 141 4.42 9.84 -9.78
C THR A 141 4.98 9.93 -11.20
N GLY A 142 4.80 11.09 -11.81
CA GLY A 142 5.36 11.34 -13.13
C GLY A 142 6.87 11.27 -13.08
N PHE A 143 7.47 10.49 -13.99
CA PHE A 143 8.91 10.54 -14.27
C PHE A 143 9.19 11.75 -15.15
N TYR A 144 9.08 12.95 -14.56
CA TYR A 144 9.31 14.22 -15.25
C TYR A 144 10.80 14.45 -15.53
N ASP A 145 11.11 15.38 -16.44
CA ASP A 145 12.46 15.64 -16.96
C ASP A 145 13.56 15.64 -15.89
N ALA A 146 13.34 16.30 -14.74
CA ALA A 146 14.36 16.33 -13.68
C ALA A 146 14.60 14.97 -13.00
N TYR A 147 13.59 14.11 -12.83
CA TYR A 147 13.81 12.74 -12.37
C TYR A 147 14.46 11.87 -13.46
N HIS A 148 14.10 12.11 -14.72
CA HIS A 148 14.73 11.44 -15.86
C HIS A 148 16.21 11.77 -15.95
N ASP A 149 16.58 13.04 -15.94
CA ASP A 149 17.97 13.51 -15.99
C ASP A 149 18.79 12.96 -14.81
N PHE A 150 18.21 12.90 -13.61
CA PHE A 150 18.87 12.27 -12.46
C PHE A 150 19.23 10.80 -12.72
N HIS A 151 18.32 10.02 -13.29
CA HIS A 151 18.60 8.62 -13.63
C HIS A 151 19.61 8.52 -14.76
N MET A 152 19.54 9.39 -15.77
CA MET A 152 20.52 9.43 -16.85
C MET A 152 21.93 9.69 -16.32
N ASP A 153 22.10 10.64 -15.40
CA ASP A 153 23.38 10.90 -14.76
C ASP A 153 23.84 9.72 -13.89
N ALA A 154 22.95 9.15 -13.07
CA ALA A 154 23.27 8.04 -12.18
C ALA A 154 23.64 6.75 -12.94
N LEU A 155 23.04 6.54 -14.10
CA LEU A 155 23.21 5.36 -14.95
C LEU A 155 24.15 5.59 -16.14
N SER A 156 24.85 6.74 -16.18
CA SER A 156 25.79 7.09 -17.27
C SER A 156 25.17 7.02 -18.67
N GLY A 157 23.90 7.42 -18.79
CA GLY A 157 23.16 7.48 -20.05
C GLY A 157 22.60 6.15 -20.56
N GLY A 158 22.46 5.14 -19.69
CA GLY A 158 21.95 3.81 -20.07
C GLY A 158 20.46 3.78 -20.40
N CYS A 159 20.07 4.27 -21.58
CA CYS A 159 18.70 4.24 -22.09
C CYS A 159 18.13 2.81 -22.16
N GLU A 160 18.98 1.85 -22.54
CA GLU A 160 18.65 0.43 -22.72
C GLU A 160 18.29 -0.30 -21.43
N LEU A 161 18.57 0.32 -20.27
CA LEU A 161 18.21 -0.23 -18.96
C LEU A 161 16.71 -0.06 -18.66
N CYS A 162 16.03 0.84 -19.37
CA CYS A 162 14.65 1.21 -19.10
C CYS A 162 13.76 1.11 -20.33
N HIS A 163 14.22 1.61 -21.48
CA HIS A 163 13.43 1.68 -22.70
C HIS A 163 13.53 0.39 -23.50
N HIS A 164 12.38 -0.07 -23.98
CA HIS A 164 12.27 -1.19 -24.89
C HIS A 164 11.19 -0.91 -25.94
N ASP A 165 11.30 -1.64 -27.03
CA ASP A 165 10.27 -1.81 -28.05
C ASP A 165 10.04 -3.31 -28.26
N TYR A 166 8.95 -3.68 -28.93
CA TYR A 166 8.55 -5.06 -29.14
C TYR A 166 8.72 -5.46 -30.61
N ASP A 167 9.44 -6.54 -30.86
CA ASP A 167 9.55 -7.11 -32.21
C ASP A 167 8.47 -8.20 -32.41
N PRO A 168 7.44 -7.97 -33.23
CA PRO A 168 6.39 -8.95 -33.47
C PRO A 168 6.87 -10.18 -34.26
N ALA A 169 8.04 -10.10 -34.93
CA ALA A 169 8.59 -11.23 -35.68
C ALA A 169 9.28 -12.26 -34.77
N THR A 170 9.92 -11.80 -33.69
CA THR A 170 10.60 -12.67 -32.72
C THR A 170 9.76 -12.91 -31.47
N GLY A 171 8.83 -12.00 -31.14
CA GLY A 171 8.09 -12.00 -29.88
C GLY A 171 8.92 -11.53 -28.69
N GLU A 172 10.00 -10.78 -28.92
CA GLU A 172 10.94 -10.35 -27.88
C GLU A 172 10.96 -8.83 -27.73
N LEU A 173 11.28 -8.37 -26.50
CA LEU A 173 11.56 -6.98 -26.22
C LEU A 173 13.02 -6.66 -26.55
N TYR A 174 13.28 -5.50 -27.15
CA TYR A 174 14.63 -5.05 -27.50
C TYR A 174 14.75 -3.54 -27.32
N TYR A 175 15.99 -3.03 -27.20
CA TYR A 175 16.23 -1.58 -27.16
C TYR A 175 16.32 -1.00 -28.58
N ALA A 176 15.50 0.01 -28.87
CA ALA A 176 15.51 0.75 -30.13
C ALA A 176 16.11 2.15 -29.91
N GLU A 177 17.40 2.32 -30.25
CA GLU A 177 18.14 3.56 -30.05
C GLU A 177 17.48 4.76 -30.76
N GLY A 178 17.22 5.84 -30.01
CA GLY A 178 16.63 7.07 -30.53
C GLY A 178 15.10 7.02 -30.70
N MET A 179 14.47 5.93 -30.27
CA MET A 179 13.01 5.72 -30.31
C MET A 179 12.40 5.69 -28.91
N GLU A 180 13.12 6.21 -27.90
CA GLU A 180 12.66 6.24 -26.52
C GLU A 180 11.41 7.13 -26.39
N THR A 181 10.36 6.58 -25.77
CA THR A 181 9.11 7.30 -25.47
C THR A 181 8.71 7.10 -24.02
N ALA A 182 7.75 7.89 -23.54
CA ALA A 182 7.18 7.70 -22.22
C ALA A 182 6.43 6.36 -22.14
N CYS A 183 6.51 5.67 -21.00
CA CYS A 183 5.89 4.36 -20.81
C CYS A 183 4.40 4.34 -21.17
N ILE A 184 3.70 5.44 -20.88
CA ILE A 184 2.26 5.61 -21.10
C ILE A 184 1.83 5.58 -22.57
N GLU A 185 2.78 5.75 -23.51
CA GLU A 185 2.47 5.68 -24.95
C GLU A 185 2.07 4.25 -25.36
N CYS A 186 2.58 3.23 -24.66
CA CYS A 186 2.25 1.83 -24.91
C CYS A 186 1.52 1.18 -23.71
N HIS A 187 1.89 1.53 -22.48
CA HIS A 187 1.28 0.98 -21.27
C HIS A 187 0.10 1.85 -20.81
N GLY A 188 -1.12 1.35 -20.99
CA GLY A 188 -2.34 2.06 -20.56
C GLY A 188 -2.69 1.88 -19.08
N ASP A 189 -3.83 2.43 -18.67
CA ASP A 189 -4.37 2.30 -17.31
C ASP A 189 -4.68 0.84 -16.91
N THR A 190 -4.95 0.00 -17.91
CA THR A 190 -5.24 -1.43 -17.75
C THR A 190 -4.32 -2.23 -18.67
N ALA A 191 -4.02 -3.46 -18.28
CA ALA A 191 -3.28 -4.38 -19.14
C ALA A 191 -4.04 -4.67 -20.45
N ASP A 192 -3.31 -4.83 -21.55
CA ASP A 192 -3.82 -5.20 -22.88
C ASP A 192 -2.99 -6.35 -23.46
N GLY A 193 -3.58 -7.54 -23.51
CA GLY A 193 -2.87 -8.77 -23.86
C GLY A 193 -1.68 -9.01 -22.92
N ASP A 194 -0.50 -9.15 -23.50
CA ASP A 194 0.76 -9.32 -22.77
C ASP A 194 1.40 -7.99 -22.33
N THR A 195 0.79 -6.85 -22.67
CA THR A 195 1.26 -5.52 -22.25
C THR A 195 0.69 -5.18 -20.87
N PRO A 196 1.52 -5.08 -19.81
CA PRO A 196 1.04 -4.70 -18.48
C PRO A 196 0.51 -3.27 -18.45
N SER A 197 -0.32 -2.95 -17.46
CA SER A 197 -0.73 -1.57 -17.18
C SER A 197 0.49 -0.70 -16.85
N VAL A 198 0.41 0.62 -17.02
CA VAL A 198 1.49 1.54 -16.61
C VAL A 198 1.80 1.40 -15.13
N LYS A 199 0.79 1.16 -14.29
CA LYS A 199 0.97 0.93 -12.87
C LYS A 199 1.85 -0.30 -12.62
N ASP A 200 1.53 -1.43 -13.26
CA ASP A 200 2.27 -2.67 -13.06
C ASP A 200 3.67 -2.60 -13.69
N ALA A 201 3.78 -2.04 -14.89
CA ALA A 201 5.07 -1.82 -15.56
C ALA A 201 6.01 -0.93 -14.73
N SER A 202 5.49 0.18 -14.19
CA SER A 202 6.28 1.11 -13.37
C SER A 202 6.71 0.48 -12.06
N HIS A 203 5.80 -0.20 -11.35
CA HIS A 203 6.19 -0.90 -10.13
C HIS A 203 7.24 -1.98 -10.42
N LEU A 204 7.05 -2.81 -11.46
CA LEU A 204 7.99 -3.86 -11.83
C LEU A 204 9.36 -3.32 -12.24
N SER A 205 9.42 -2.24 -13.01
CA SER A 205 10.69 -1.68 -13.47
C SER A 205 11.41 -0.91 -12.35
N CYS A 206 10.73 0.08 -11.76
CA CYS A 206 11.35 1.01 -10.80
C CYS A 206 11.73 0.31 -9.50
N ILE A 207 10.78 -0.40 -8.87
CA ILE A 207 11.00 -0.99 -7.55
C ILE A 207 12.01 -2.14 -7.66
N LYS A 208 11.96 -2.95 -8.73
CA LYS A 208 12.94 -4.02 -8.91
C LYS A 208 14.37 -3.49 -9.03
N CYS A 209 14.60 -2.48 -9.87
CA CYS A 209 15.93 -1.89 -10.03
C CYS A 209 16.43 -1.29 -8.69
N HIS A 210 15.57 -0.57 -7.98
CA HIS A 210 15.86 -0.01 -6.66
C HIS A 210 16.21 -1.08 -5.62
N LEU A 211 15.48 -2.21 -5.61
CA LEU A 211 15.79 -3.34 -4.73
C LEU A 211 17.12 -4.03 -5.11
N ASP A 212 17.32 -4.31 -6.41
CA ASP A 212 18.50 -5.03 -6.90
C ASP A 212 19.80 -4.23 -6.67
N MET A 213 19.73 -2.90 -6.78
CA MET A 213 20.87 -2.00 -6.55
C MET A 213 20.95 -1.45 -5.12
N ALA A 214 19.93 -1.69 -4.29
CA ALA A 214 19.75 -1.07 -2.98
C ALA A 214 19.85 0.48 -3.02
N VAL A 215 19.17 1.10 -3.98
CA VAL A 215 19.11 2.55 -4.20
C VAL A 215 17.68 3.02 -4.35
N GLY A 216 17.44 4.32 -4.19
CA GLY A 216 16.13 4.93 -4.44
C GLY A 216 15.03 4.49 -3.48
N PRO A 217 13.82 5.03 -3.64
CA PRO A 217 12.65 4.69 -2.82
C PRO A 217 12.02 3.35 -3.21
N VAL A 218 11.50 2.62 -2.23
CA VAL A 218 10.76 1.35 -2.45
C VAL A 218 9.43 1.29 -1.71
N ALA A 219 9.17 2.23 -0.78
CA ALA A 219 7.90 2.32 -0.07
C ALA A 219 6.88 3.18 -0.82
N CYS A 220 5.58 2.92 -0.59
CA CYS A 220 4.50 3.60 -1.30
C CYS A 220 4.54 5.12 -1.05
N GLY A 221 4.68 5.51 0.22
CA GLY A 221 4.73 6.91 0.64
C GLY A 221 6.00 7.65 0.26
N GLU A 222 7.07 6.96 -0.15
CA GLU A 222 8.29 7.61 -0.64
C GLU A 222 8.13 8.07 -2.10
N CYS A 223 7.42 7.28 -2.91
CA CYS A 223 7.12 7.61 -4.29
C CYS A 223 5.88 8.50 -4.39
N HIS A 224 4.73 8.09 -3.84
CA HIS A 224 3.42 8.71 -4.06
C HIS A 224 3.11 9.82 -3.05
N GLN A 225 3.87 10.92 -3.07
CA GLN A 225 3.64 12.09 -2.20
C GLN A 225 2.71 13.13 -2.82
#